data_AF-A0A920EJL5-F1
#
_entry.id   AF-A0A920EJL5-F1
#
_cell.length_a   1.000
_cell.length_b   1.000
_cell.length_c   1.000
_cell.angle_alpha   90.00
_cell.angle_beta   90.00
_cell.angle_gamma   90.00
#
_symmetry.space_group_name_H-M   'P 1'
#
loop_
_entity.id
_entity.type
_entity.pdbx_description
1 polymer ?
#
loop_
_entity_poly.entity_id
_entity_poly.type
_entity_poly.pdbx_seq_one_letter_code
_entity_poly.pdbx_strand_id
1 'polypeptide(L)' 'MEKFAGYGFNKSHSAAYALLAYQTAWLKAHYPSEFMAATMSSDMDKTDKIVPYIEDCKNLELMSVHQA' A
#
# COMPACT_ATOMS: atom_id res chain seq x y z
N MET A 1 -15.19 -32.44 5.53
CA MET A 1 -14.06 -32.01 4.66
C MET A 1 -14.56 -31.28 3.41
N GLU A 2 -15.63 -31.75 2.76
CA GLU A 2 -16.20 -31.15 1.53
C GLU A 2 -16.46 -29.64 1.57
N LYS A 3 -17.04 -29.11 2.66
CA LYS A 3 -17.30 -27.66 2.77
C LYS A 3 -16.04 -26.79 2.84
N PHE A 4 -14.93 -27.31 3.37
CA PHE A 4 -13.65 -26.59 3.44
C PHE A 4 -12.88 -26.65 2.11
N ALA A 5 -13.04 -27.73 1.34
CA ALA A 5 -12.39 -27.88 0.04
C ALA A 5 -12.87 -26.85 -0.99
N GLY A 6 -14.13 -26.40 -0.91
CA GLY A 6 -14.69 -25.37 -1.79
C GLY A 6 -14.12 -23.95 -1.58
N TYR A 7 -13.49 -23.68 -0.43
CA TYR A 7 -12.87 -22.40 -0.09
C TYR A 7 -11.39 -22.54 0.28
N GLY A 8 -10.81 -23.73 0.08
CA GLY A 8 -9.41 -23.99 0.37
C GLY A 8 -8.53 -23.17 -0.56
N PHE A 9 -7.60 -22.40 0.01
CA PHE A 9 -6.71 -21.54 -0.75
C PHE A 9 -5.29 -22.13 -0.80
N ASN A 10 -4.59 -21.91 -1.91
CA ASN A 10 -3.25 -22.43 -2.09
C ASN A 10 -2.27 -21.74 -1.13
N LYS A 11 -1.71 -22.51 -0.19
CA LYS A 11 -0.83 -22.00 0.85
C LYS A 11 0.46 -21.37 0.31
N SER A 12 1.10 -21.95 -0.71
CA SER A 12 2.35 -21.39 -1.24
C SER A 12 2.11 -20.05 -1.93
N HIS A 13 0.99 -19.91 -2.65
CA HIS A 13 0.58 -18.65 -3.24
C HIS A 13 0.27 -17.60 -2.16
N SER A 14 -0.53 -17.95 -1.14
CA SER A 14 -0.80 -17.05 -0.01
C SER A 14 0.46 -16.58 0.69
N ALA A 15 1.40 -17.49 0.98
CA ALA A 15 2.63 -17.15 1.68
C ALA A 15 3.51 -16.18 0.88
N ALA A 16 3.63 -16.37 -0.43
CA ALA A 16 4.41 -15.48 -1.29
C ALA A 16 3.82 -14.06 -1.33
N TYR A 17 2.50 -13.94 -1.50
CA TYR A 17 1.84 -12.62 -1.50
C TYR A 17 1.84 -11.97 -0.11
N ALA A 18 1.73 -12.74 0.96
CA ALA A 18 1.83 -12.22 2.32
C ALA A 18 3.20 -11.60 2.59
N LEU A 19 4.28 -12.18 2.07
CA LEU A 19 5.62 -11.61 2.19
C LEU A 19 5.73 -10.25 1.50
N LEU A 20 5.23 -10.13 0.27
CA LEU A 20 5.22 -8.85 -0.46
C LEU A 20 4.36 -7.80 0.25
N ALA A 21 3.16 -8.18 0.70
CA ALA A 21 2.29 -7.29 1.45
C ALA A 21 2.95 -6.80 2.76
N TYR A 22 3.63 -7.70 3.47
CA TYR A 22 4.38 -7.35 4.67
C TYR A 22 5.51 -6.36 4.38
N GLN A 23 6.31 -6.60 3.33
CA GLN A 23 7.39 -5.70 2.93
C GLN A 23 6.87 -4.31 2.54
N THR A 24 5.78 -4.25 1.77
CA THR A 24 5.10 -3.00 1.41
C THR A 24 4.62 -2.24 2.64
N ALA A 25 3.97 -2.93 3.59
CA ALA A 25 3.50 -2.32 4.82
C ALA A 25 4.66 -1.86 5.71
N TRP A 26 5.76 -2.62 5.76
CA TRP A 26 6.97 -2.26 6.50
C TRP A 26 7.59 -0.97 5.95
N LEU A 27 7.70 -0.84 4.63
CA LEU A 27 8.18 0.40 4.00
C LEU A 27 7.24 1.57 4.28
N LYS A 28 5.92 1.39 4.18
CA LYS A 28 4.94 2.44 4.52
C LYS A 28 5.03 2.86 5.99
N ALA A 29 5.33 1.95 6.91
CA ALA A 29 5.42 2.23 8.34
C ALA A 29 6.74 2.93 8.75
N HIS A 30 7.86 2.57 8.12
CA HIS A 30 9.19 3.06 8.52
C HIS A 30 9.76 4.16 7.61
N TYR A 31 9.28 4.27 6.38
CA TYR A 31 9.68 5.27 5.38
C TYR A 31 8.46 5.84 4.64
N PRO A 32 7.49 6.43 5.37
CA PRO A 32 6.20 6.81 4.80
C PRO A 32 6.31 7.85 3.68
N SER A 33 7.18 8.84 3.82
CA SER A 33 7.40 9.89 2.81
C SER A 33 7.94 9.32 1.50
N GLU A 34 9.00 8.51 1.59
CA GLU A 34 9.64 7.86 0.45
C GLU A 34 8.70 6.84 -0.20
N PHE A 35 7.98 6.08 0.61
CA PHE A 35 7.00 5.09 0.14
C PHE A 35 5.86 5.76 -0.65
N MET A 36 5.29 6.85 -0.13
CA MET A 36 4.22 7.57 -0.82
C MET A 36 4.73 8.27 -2.08
N ALA A 37 5.94 8.84 -2.05
CA ALA A 37 6.58 9.42 -3.24
C ALA A 37 6.81 8.36 -4.33
N ALA A 38 7.34 7.19 -3.97
CA ALA A 38 7.54 6.07 -4.90
C ALA A 38 6.21 5.55 -5.46
N THR A 39 5.18 5.43 -4.62
CA THR A 39 3.84 4.99 -5.03
C THR A 39 3.23 5.95 -6.05
N MET A 40 3.24 7.26 -5.78
CA MET A 40 2.76 8.27 -6.74
C MET A 40 3.60 8.29 -8.03
N SER A 41 4.91 8.11 -7.93
CA SER A 41 5.79 8.05 -9.11
C SER A 41 5.46 6.85 -10.02
N SER A 42 5.06 5.71 -9.43
CA SER A 42 4.74 4.49 -10.18
C SER A 42 3.44 4.56 -10.97
N ASP A 43 2.54 5.49 -10.60
CA ASP A 43 1.21 5.68 -11.20
C ASP A 43 1.03 7.15 -11.66
N MET A 44 2.12 7.85 -11.99
CA MET A 44 2.11 9.29 -12.26
C MET A 44 1.28 9.71 -13.47
N ASP A 45 1.03 8.78 -14.39
CA ASP A 45 0.20 8.95 -15.58
C ASP A 45 -1.31 8.73 -15.30
N LYS A 46 -1.67 8.26 -14.10
CA LYS A 46 -3.04 7.90 -13.70
C LYS A 46 -3.57 8.90 -12.68
N THR A 47 -3.98 10.06 -13.16
CA THR A 47 -4.45 11.18 -12.33
C THR A 47 -5.59 10.78 -11.36
N ASP A 48 -6.44 9.84 -11.75
CA ASP A 48 -7.52 9.28 -10.93
C ASP A 48 -7.01 8.55 -9.68
N LYS A 49 -5.80 7.98 -9.73
CA LYS A 49 -5.14 7.35 -8.59
C LYS A 49 -4.33 8.32 -7.73
N ILE A 50 -3.80 9.38 -8.33
CA ILE A 50 -2.99 10.37 -7.61
C ILE A 50 -3.80 11.09 -6.52
N VAL A 51 -5.06 11.41 -6.79
CA VAL A 51 -5.92 12.10 -5.81
C VAL A 51 -6.08 11.31 -4.50
N PRO A 52 -6.43 10.01 -4.51
CA PRO A 52 -6.38 9.16 -3.32
C PRO A 52 -5.03 9.15 -2.60
N TYR A 53 -3.91 9.12 -3.33
CA TYR A 53 -2.57 9.11 -2.71
C TYR A 53 -2.24 10.42 -2.00
N ILE A 54 -2.70 11.57 -2.51
CA ILE A 54 -2.57 12.85 -1.84
C ILE A 54 -3.33 12.84 -0.51
N GLU A 55 -4.54 12.28 -0.49
CA GLU A 55 -5.34 12.19 0.74
C GLU A 55 -4.69 11.26 1.78
N ASP A 56 -4.15 10.12 1.34
CA ASP A 56 -3.34 9.23 2.17
C ASP A 56 -2.14 9.97 2.78
N CYS A 57 -1.44 10.81 2.02
CA CYS A 57 -0.32 11.60 2.53
C CYS A 57 -0.76 12.59 3.64
N LYS A 58 -1.95 13.20 3.52
CA LYS A 58 -2.49 14.08 4.57
C LYS A 58 -2.84 13.30 5.84
N ASN A 59 -3.45 12.12 5.69
CA ASN A 59 -3.79 11.25 6.80
C ASN A 59 -2.56 10.69 7.53
N LEU A 60 -1.43 10.61 6.83
CA LEU A 60 -0.12 10.26 7.38
C LEU A 60 0.67 11.49 7.87
N GLU A 61 0.07 12.69 7.87
CA GLU A 61 0.67 13.96 8.30
C GLU A 61 1.96 14.34 7.52
N LEU A 62 2.10 13.84 6.28
CA LEU A 62 3.27 14.07 5.44
C LEU A 62 3.22 15.40 4.67
N MET A 63 2.05 16.02 4.61
CA MET A 63 1.85 17.33 4.00
C MET A 63 1.71 18.38 5.09
N SER A 64 2.80 19.10 5.40
CA SER A 64 2.70 20.29 6.22
C SER A 64 1.89 21.33 5.45
N VAL A 65 0.71 21.69 5.96
CA VAL A 65 0.22 23.07 5.77
C VAL A 65 1.35 23.95 6.28
N HIS A 66 1.88 24.84 5.44
CA HIS A 66 2.67 25.95 5.95
C HIS A 66 1.85 26.68 7.01
N GLN A 67 2.07 26.35 8.28
CA GLN A 67 1.91 27.28 9.38
C GLN A 67 3.19 28.12 9.40
N ALA A 68 3.23 29.10 8.50
CA ALA A 68 4.09 30.27 8.54
C ALA A 68 3.33 31.42 7.89
#